data_AF-A0A1V4QJ50-F1
#
_entry.id   AF-A0A1V4QJ50-F1
#
_cell.length_a   1.000
_cell.length_b   1.000
_cell.length_c   1.000
_cell.angle_alpha   90.00
_cell.angle_beta   90.00
_cell.angle_gamma   90.00
#
_symmetry.space_group_name_H-M   'P 1'
#
loop_
_entity.id
_entity.type
_entity.pdbx_description
1 polymer ?
#
loop_
_entity_poly.entity_id
_entity_poly.type
_entity_poly.pdbx_seq_one_letter_code
_entity_poly.pdbx_strand_id
1 'polypeptide(L)'
;MFFDLFDSTTNYNAVIAAQSGSGKSFLTNEIIMQYLSIGSRAWVIDIGRSYEKLARVLGETFMVFDANSDICLNPFSIVQNYDEDADTLVGLVTAMAAPTQPLSDFQGAGLRRVLYPFTSKGEYGRFFNRPNNVDFQGRLIVIELEELRGRKQLQQVVLSTICIALPAARPLPRTRRSRFSWVRTGRRS
;
A
#
# COMPACT_ATOMS: atom_id res chain seq x y z
N MET A 1 10.91 12.04 -25.40
CA MET A 1 10.44 13.20 -24.62
C MET A 1 10.90 12.99 -23.19
N PHE A 2 11.67 13.92 -22.63
CA PHE A 2 12.13 13.86 -21.24
C PHE A 2 11.19 14.75 -20.42
N PHE A 3 10.47 14.17 -19.46
CA PHE A 3 9.51 14.88 -18.62
C PHE A 3 10.03 14.85 -17.17
N ASP A 4 10.49 15.99 -16.68
CA ASP A 4 11.02 16.14 -15.32
C ASP A 4 9.97 16.76 -14.39
N LEU A 5 9.48 15.97 -13.44
CA LEU A 5 8.54 16.39 -12.41
C LEU A 5 9.21 17.31 -11.40
N PHE A 6 10.54 17.25 -11.27
CA PHE A 6 11.32 17.93 -10.24
C PHE A 6 11.93 19.26 -10.72
N ASP A 7 11.63 19.69 -11.94
CA ASP A 7 12.08 20.98 -12.48
C ASP A 7 11.33 22.19 -11.86
N SER A 8 10.29 21.94 -11.05
CA SER A 8 9.52 22.98 -10.35
C SER A 8 9.98 23.17 -8.89
N THR A 9 9.85 24.40 -8.36
CA THR A 9 10.20 24.73 -6.97
C THR A 9 9.02 24.63 -5.99
N THR A 10 7.78 24.41 -6.47
CA THR A 10 6.57 24.54 -5.64
C THR A 10 5.79 23.24 -5.46
N ASN A 11 5.72 22.39 -6.50
CA ASN A 11 4.95 21.14 -6.44
C ASN A 11 5.46 20.11 -7.47
N TYR A 12 5.54 18.83 -7.06
CA TYR A 12 6.02 17.71 -7.88
C TYR A 12 4.90 16.77 -8.34
N ASN A 13 3.64 17.16 -8.11
CA ASN A 13 2.47 16.36 -8.46
C ASN A 13 2.12 16.53 -9.95
N ALA A 14 1.77 15.43 -10.61
CA ALA A 14 1.23 15.44 -11.97
C ALA A 14 -0.02 14.58 -12.09
N VAL A 15 -0.85 14.92 -13.07
CA VAL A 15 -2.08 14.18 -13.40
C VAL A 15 -2.00 13.75 -14.86
N ILE A 16 -2.17 12.46 -15.10
CA ILE A 16 -2.27 11.88 -16.45
C ILE A 16 -3.71 11.38 -16.63
N ALA A 17 -4.44 11.99 -17.57
CA ALA A 17 -5.81 11.62 -17.91
C ALA A 17 -5.90 11.25 -19.40
N ALA A 18 -6.47 10.08 -19.70
CA ALA A 18 -6.75 9.61 -21.04
C ALA A 18 -7.85 8.54 -21.00
N GLN A 19 -8.54 8.30 -22.12
CA GLN A 19 -9.52 7.22 -22.23
C GLN A 19 -8.84 5.85 -22.15
N SER A 20 -9.60 4.81 -21.75
CA SER A 20 -9.11 3.43 -21.78
C SER A 20 -8.60 3.07 -23.18
N GLY A 21 -7.39 2.50 -23.26
CA GLY A 21 -6.74 2.15 -24.52
C GLY A 21 -5.94 3.28 -25.18
N SER A 22 -6.04 4.53 -24.72
CA SER A 22 -5.32 5.68 -25.32
C SER A 22 -3.84 5.80 -24.93
N GLY A 23 -3.24 4.73 -24.39
CA GLY A 23 -1.81 4.73 -24.04
C GLY A 23 -1.45 5.36 -22.69
N LYS A 24 -2.41 5.53 -21.77
CA LYS A 24 -2.14 6.08 -20.42
C LYS A 24 -1.03 5.31 -19.72
N SER A 25 -1.17 3.99 -19.60
CA SER A 25 -0.18 3.13 -18.93
C SER A 25 1.14 3.07 -19.71
N PHE A 26 1.10 3.17 -21.03
CA PHE A 26 2.31 3.26 -21.86
C PHE A 26 3.14 4.49 -21.51
N LEU A 27 2.53 5.69 -21.52
CA LEU A 27 3.21 6.92 -21.11
C LEU A 27 3.71 6.83 -19.66
N THR A 28 2.91 6.26 -18.76
CA THR A 28 3.27 6.17 -17.35
C THR A 28 4.45 5.21 -17.12
N ASN A 29 4.52 4.09 -17.87
CA ASN A 29 5.66 3.17 -17.86
C ASN A 29 6.94 3.86 -18.31
N GLU A 30 6.90 4.66 -19.38
CA GLU A 30 8.06 5.42 -19.85
C GLU A 30 8.58 6.39 -18.78
N ILE A 31 7.68 7.12 -18.12
CA ILE A 31 8.05 8.02 -17.03
C ILE A 31 8.71 7.23 -15.87
N ILE A 32 8.10 6.12 -15.44
CA ILE A 32 8.67 5.27 -14.39
C ILE A 32 10.06 4.78 -14.78
N MET A 33 10.23 4.28 -16.00
CA MET A 33 11.52 3.80 -16.51
C MET A 33 12.60 4.89 -16.52
N GLN A 34 12.26 6.11 -16.91
CA GLN A 34 13.19 7.25 -16.88
C GLN A 34 13.68 7.52 -15.44
N TYR A 35 12.76 7.55 -14.47
CA TYR A 35 13.12 7.75 -13.05
C TYR A 35 13.96 6.60 -12.48
N LEU A 36 13.59 5.35 -12.77
CA LEU A 36 14.36 4.18 -12.34
C LEU A 36 15.78 4.18 -12.93
N SER A 37 15.94 4.65 -14.17
CA SER A 37 17.24 4.73 -14.87
C SER A 37 18.21 5.73 -14.23
N ILE A 38 17.69 6.77 -13.55
CA ILE A 38 18.52 7.74 -12.81
C ILE A 38 18.65 7.39 -11.32
N GLY A 39 18.29 6.16 -10.93
CA GLY A 39 18.41 5.66 -9.56
C GLY A 39 17.30 6.11 -8.61
N SER A 40 16.18 6.61 -9.13
CA SER A 40 14.99 6.89 -8.31
C SER A 40 14.21 5.60 -8.00
N ARG A 41 13.18 5.72 -7.18
CA ARG A 41 12.22 4.65 -6.87
C ARG A 41 10.82 5.05 -7.31
N ALA A 42 9.99 4.07 -7.64
CA ALA A 42 8.60 4.25 -8.00
C ALA A 42 7.71 3.25 -7.27
N TRP A 43 6.61 3.76 -6.70
CA TRP A 43 5.53 2.94 -6.16
C TRP A 43 4.27 3.17 -6.99
N VAL A 44 3.67 2.08 -7.42
CA VAL A 44 2.50 2.09 -8.28
C VAL A 44 1.37 1.36 -7.59
N ILE A 45 0.25 2.05 -7.43
CA ILE A 45 -1.01 1.43 -7.03
C ILE A 45 -1.85 1.31 -8.29
N ASP A 46 -2.15 0.08 -8.68
CA ASP A 46 -2.81 -0.22 -9.95
C ASP A 46 -4.10 -1.05 -9.77
N ILE A 47 -4.98 -0.90 -10.74
CA ILE A 47 -6.20 -1.70 -10.90
C ILE A 47 -6.21 -2.16 -12.36
N GLY A 48 -5.97 -3.46 -12.58
CA GLY A 48 -6.04 -4.08 -13.90
C GLY A 48 -4.68 -4.42 -14.54
N ARG A 49 -3.62 -4.58 -13.73
CA ARG A 49 -2.35 -5.23 -14.08
C ARG A 49 -1.57 -4.56 -15.22
N SER A 50 -1.75 -3.25 -15.39
CA SER A 50 -1.04 -2.43 -16.40
C SER A 50 0.48 -2.43 -16.23
N TYR A 51 0.97 -2.57 -14.99
CA TYR A 51 2.40 -2.46 -14.66
C TYR A 51 3.04 -3.82 -14.29
N GLU A 52 2.29 -4.92 -14.38
CA GLU A 52 2.81 -6.26 -14.06
C GLU A 52 4.00 -6.64 -14.95
N LYS A 53 3.85 -6.43 -16.26
CA LYS A 53 4.92 -6.74 -17.22
C LYS A 53 6.19 -5.94 -16.91
N LEU A 54 6.03 -4.68 -16.49
CA LEU A 54 7.16 -3.83 -16.14
C LEU A 54 7.90 -4.37 -14.90
N ALA A 55 7.17 -4.67 -13.83
CA ALA A 55 7.76 -5.26 -12.62
C ALA A 55 8.47 -6.58 -12.92
N ARG A 56 7.84 -7.48 -13.68
CA ARG A 56 8.42 -8.78 -14.07
C ARG A 56 9.70 -8.63 -14.89
N VAL A 57 9.72 -7.75 -15.90
CA VAL A 57 10.89 -7.53 -16.77
C VAL A 57 12.07 -6.96 -15.97
N LEU A 58 11.79 -6.11 -14.99
CA LEU A 58 12.83 -5.52 -14.14
C LEU A 58 13.26 -6.41 -12.97
N GLY A 59 12.55 -7.53 -12.73
CA GLY A 59 12.77 -8.37 -11.54
C GLY A 59 12.39 -7.67 -10.23
N GLU A 60 11.46 -6.71 -10.30
CA GLU A 60 11.03 -5.87 -9.18
C GLU A 60 9.69 -6.36 -8.61
N THR A 61 9.29 -5.86 -7.43
CA THR A 61 8.18 -6.43 -6.67
C THR A 61 6.80 -6.16 -7.29
N PHE A 62 6.02 -7.23 -7.50
CA PHE A 62 4.62 -7.18 -7.91
C PHE A 62 3.74 -7.87 -6.85
N MET A 63 2.94 -7.09 -6.13
CA MET A 63 2.10 -7.56 -5.02
C MET A 63 0.65 -7.77 -5.49
N VAL A 64 0.09 -8.94 -5.20
CA VAL A 64 -1.30 -9.31 -5.53
C VAL A 64 -1.96 -9.89 -4.29
N PHE A 65 -3.19 -9.47 -3.98
CA PHE A 65 -3.96 -9.94 -2.82
C PHE A 65 -5.04 -10.95 -3.20
N ASP A 66 -4.64 -11.99 -3.94
CA ASP A 66 -5.56 -13.09 -4.31
C ASP A 66 -5.66 -14.14 -3.19
N ALA A 67 -6.36 -15.25 -3.45
CA ALA A 67 -6.53 -16.34 -2.49
C ALA A 67 -5.26 -17.17 -2.26
N ASN A 68 -4.32 -17.18 -3.21
CA ASN A 68 -3.08 -17.95 -3.17
C ASN A 68 -1.88 -17.13 -2.69
N SER A 69 -2.06 -15.82 -2.55
CA SER A 69 -1.04 -14.89 -2.11
C SER A 69 -0.61 -15.18 -0.68
N ASP A 70 0.70 -15.35 -0.50
CA ASP A 70 1.32 -15.48 0.81
C ASP A 70 1.63 -14.12 1.45
N ILE A 71 1.15 -13.00 0.89
CA ILE A 71 1.46 -11.66 1.40
C ILE A 71 0.92 -11.47 2.82
N CYS A 72 1.78 -10.94 3.69
CA CYS A 72 1.43 -10.44 5.00
C CYS A 72 1.93 -9.00 5.18
N LEU A 73 0.98 -8.09 5.42
CA LEU A 73 1.15 -6.68 5.68
C LEU A 73 0.73 -6.35 7.12
N ASN A 74 1.42 -6.90 8.10
CA ASN A 74 1.13 -6.67 9.50
C ASN A 74 1.30 -5.17 9.88
N PRO A 75 0.21 -4.46 10.27
CA PRO A 75 0.28 -3.04 10.62
C PRO A 75 0.90 -2.79 11.99
N PHE A 76 1.06 -3.83 12.81
CA PHE A 76 1.62 -3.77 14.15
C PHE A 76 2.89 -4.63 14.20
N SER A 77 4.03 -4.07 13.80
CA SER A 77 5.31 -4.79 13.78
C SER A 77 5.72 -5.41 15.12
N ILE A 78 5.18 -4.91 16.23
CA ILE A 78 5.38 -5.42 17.59
C ILE A 78 4.56 -6.69 17.84
N VAL A 79 3.37 -6.80 17.23
CA VAL A 79 2.48 -7.95 17.40
C VAL A 79 2.84 -9.00 16.37
N GLN A 80 3.50 -10.07 16.81
CA GLN A 80 3.83 -11.20 15.93
C GLN A 80 2.81 -12.32 16.00
N ASN A 81 2.12 -12.47 17.14
CA ASN A 81 1.11 -13.49 17.35
C ASN A 81 -0.21 -12.86 17.78
N TYR A 82 -1.06 -12.59 16.80
CA TYR A 82 -2.37 -12.00 17.04
C TYR A 82 -3.33 -12.90 17.82
N ASP A 83 -3.17 -14.22 17.79
CA ASP A 83 -4.04 -15.11 18.59
C ASP A 83 -3.86 -14.85 20.10
N GLU A 84 -2.63 -14.54 20.50
CA GLU A 84 -2.28 -14.23 21.89
C GLU A 84 -2.55 -12.75 22.22
N ASP A 85 -2.29 -11.86 21.27
CA ASP A 85 -2.32 -10.41 21.49
C ASP A 85 -3.63 -9.73 21.11
N ALA A 86 -4.63 -10.44 20.57
CA ALA A 86 -5.88 -9.83 20.08
C ALA A 86 -6.59 -9.00 21.14
N ASP A 87 -6.73 -9.51 22.37
CA ASP A 87 -7.38 -8.77 23.46
C ASP A 87 -6.57 -7.56 23.88
N THR A 88 -5.24 -7.68 23.90
CA THR A 88 -4.31 -6.57 24.17
C THR A 88 -4.43 -5.49 23.09
N LEU A 89 -4.48 -5.86 21.82
CA LEU A 89 -4.69 -4.94 20.70
C LEU A 89 -6.03 -4.23 20.79
N VAL A 90 -7.11 -4.95 21.09
CA VAL A 90 -8.43 -4.33 21.33
C VAL A 90 -8.34 -3.34 22.50
N GLY A 91 -7.66 -3.69 23.59
CA GLY A 91 -7.44 -2.82 24.74
C GLY A 91 -6.65 -1.56 24.38
N LEU A 92 -5.56 -1.70 23.63
CA LEU A 92 -4.75 -0.58 23.14
C LEU A 92 -5.54 0.35 22.22
N VAL A 93 -6.25 -0.21 21.24
CA VAL A 93 -7.11 0.58 20.34
C VAL A 93 -8.22 1.27 21.13
N THR A 94 -8.80 0.61 22.14
CA THR A 94 -9.81 1.21 23.03
C THR A 94 -9.24 2.40 23.80
N ALA A 95 -8.05 2.26 24.40
CA ALA A 95 -7.39 3.34 25.13
C ALA A 95 -7.04 4.54 24.24
N MET A 96 -6.64 4.28 22.98
CA MET A 96 -6.37 5.34 22.00
C MET A 96 -7.65 6.02 21.49
N ALA A 97 -8.71 5.26 21.27
CA ALA A 97 -9.97 5.76 20.72
C ALA A 97 -10.81 6.51 21.77
N ALA A 98 -10.64 6.17 23.05
CA ALA A 98 -11.49 6.65 24.13
C ALA A 98 -10.65 7.10 25.35
N PRO A 99 -9.78 8.12 25.19
CA PRO A 99 -8.78 8.48 26.20
C PRO A 99 -9.37 9.15 27.45
N THR A 100 -10.57 9.72 27.34
CA THR A 100 -11.22 10.51 28.41
C THR A 100 -12.42 9.81 29.03
N GLN A 101 -13.13 8.99 28.26
CA GLN A 101 -14.31 8.27 28.70
C GLN A 101 -14.24 6.83 28.18
N PRO A 102 -14.38 5.80 29.03
CA PRO A 102 -14.41 4.42 28.57
C PRO A 102 -15.53 4.17 27.56
N LEU A 103 -15.28 3.28 26.59
CA LEU A 103 -16.34 2.80 25.71
C LEU A 103 -17.41 2.08 26.51
N SER A 104 -18.68 2.32 26.19
CA SER A 104 -19.77 1.48 26.71
C SER A 104 -19.65 0.05 26.20
N ASP A 105 -20.29 -0.92 26.87
CA ASP A 105 -20.29 -2.33 26.45
C ASP A 105 -20.71 -2.50 24.99
N PHE A 106 -21.70 -1.72 24.55
CA PHE A 106 -22.16 -1.72 23.16
C PHE A 106 -21.07 -1.23 22.19
N GLN A 107 -20.38 -0.14 22.52
CA GLN A 107 -19.28 0.39 21.71
C GLN A 107 -18.07 -0.56 21.70
N GLY A 108 -17.73 -1.17 22.83
CA GLY A 108 -16.67 -2.15 22.95
C GLY A 108 -16.96 -3.42 22.13
N ALA A 109 -18.20 -3.93 22.20
CA ALA A 109 -18.65 -5.04 21.35
C ALA A 109 -18.60 -4.67 19.86
N GLY A 110 -18.98 -3.44 19.51
CA GLY A 110 -18.84 -2.89 18.17
C GLY A 110 -17.40 -2.87 17.67
N LEU A 111 -16.46 -2.40 18.50
CA LEU A 111 -15.03 -2.38 18.18
C LEU A 111 -14.48 -3.79 17.95
N ARG A 112 -14.79 -4.74 18.84
CA ARG A 112 -14.41 -6.15 18.68
C ARG A 112 -14.94 -6.74 17.38
N ARG A 113 -16.19 -6.43 17.03
CA ARG A 113 -16.82 -6.89 15.79
C ARG A 113 -16.12 -6.37 14.54
N VAL A 114 -15.66 -5.11 14.52
CA VAL A 114 -14.96 -4.55 13.34
C VAL A 114 -13.50 -5.00 13.25
N LEU A 115 -12.86 -5.32 14.37
CA LEU A 115 -11.50 -5.87 14.40
C LEU A 115 -11.47 -7.37 14.09
N TYR A 116 -12.52 -8.12 14.44
CA TYR A 116 -12.59 -9.57 14.27
C TYR A 116 -12.17 -10.08 12.88
N PRO A 117 -12.62 -9.51 11.74
CA PRO A 117 -12.21 -9.97 10.41
C PRO A 117 -10.70 -9.91 10.15
N PHE A 118 -9.98 -9.05 10.86
CA PHE A 118 -8.53 -8.85 10.73
C PHE A 118 -7.72 -9.68 11.72
N THR A 119 -8.37 -10.40 12.63
CA THR A 119 -7.69 -11.36 13.51
C THR A 119 -7.36 -12.65 12.76
N SER A 120 -6.53 -13.49 13.35
CA SER A 120 -6.19 -14.86 12.89
C SER A 120 -7.43 -15.71 12.56
N LYS A 121 -8.54 -15.51 13.27
CA LYS A 121 -9.82 -16.23 13.10
C LYS A 121 -10.78 -15.55 12.12
N GLY A 122 -10.42 -14.37 11.63
CA GLY A 122 -11.21 -13.58 10.69
C GLY A 122 -10.88 -13.87 9.22
N GLU A 123 -11.77 -13.44 8.32
CA GLU A 123 -11.63 -13.66 6.87
C GLU A 123 -10.33 -13.09 6.28
N TYR A 124 -9.85 -11.98 6.83
CA TYR A 124 -8.66 -11.27 6.35
C TYR A 124 -7.40 -11.60 7.13
N GLY A 125 -7.49 -12.49 8.12
CA GLY A 125 -6.41 -12.77 9.06
C GLY A 125 -5.07 -13.11 8.37
N ARG A 126 -5.13 -13.91 7.30
CA ARG A 126 -3.96 -14.34 6.54
C ARG A 126 -3.06 -13.20 6.02
N PHE A 127 -3.63 -12.02 5.80
CA PHE A 127 -2.93 -10.84 5.27
C PHE A 127 -2.25 -9.99 6.34
N PHE A 128 -2.51 -10.22 7.64
CA PHE A 128 -2.09 -9.31 8.71
C PHE A 128 -1.45 -9.99 9.92
N ASN A 129 -1.65 -11.29 10.13
CA ASN A 129 -1.38 -11.98 11.40
C ASN A 129 -0.06 -12.77 11.40
N ARG A 130 0.88 -12.45 10.52
CA ARG A 130 2.22 -13.05 10.46
C ARG A 130 3.28 -11.94 10.44
N PRO A 131 4.57 -12.24 10.64
CA PRO A 131 5.62 -11.26 10.35
C PRO A 131 5.47 -10.68 8.94
N ASN A 132 5.72 -9.37 8.80
CA ASN A 132 5.74 -8.71 7.50
C ASN A 132 6.72 -9.43 6.57
N ASN A 133 6.26 -9.89 5.42
CA ASN A 133 7.08 -10.58 4.43
C ASN A 133 7.18 -9.82 3.10
N VAL A 134 6.77 -8.55 3.12
CA VAL A 134 6.80 -7.68 1.96
C VAL A 134 8.06 -6.82 1.98
N ASP A 135 8.88 -6.96 0.93
CA ASP A 135 10.04 -6.09 0.74
C ASP A 135 9.63 -4.75 0.12
N PHE A 136 9.78 -3.69 0.91
CA PHE A 136 9.53 -2.31 0.50
C PHE A 136 10.79 -1.56 0.01
N GLN A 137 11.94 -2.24 -0.08
CA GLN A 137 13.23 -1.64 -0.49
C GLN A 137 13.49 -1.66 -2.00
N GLY A 138 12.68 -2.43 -2.75
CA GLY A 138 12.74 -2.49 -4.21
C GLY A 138 12.68 -1.10 -4.86
N ARG A 139 13.26 -0.98 -6.06
CA ARG A 139 13.23 0.30 -6.80
C ARG A 139 11.89 0.52 -7.47
N LEU A 140 11.24 -0.56 -7.90
CA LEU A 140 9.86 -0.54 -8.34
C LEU A 140 9.03 -1.48 -7.48
N ILE A 141 7.89 -0.99 -7.05
CA ILE A 141 6.90 -1.79 -6.34
C ILE A 141 5.55 -1.49 -6.95
N VAL A 142 4.88 -2.53 -7.41
CA VAL A 142 3.56 -2.45 -7.99
C VAL A 142 2.59 -3.21 -7.09
N ILE A 143 1.53 -2.52 -6.69
CA ILE A 143 0.48 -3.04 -5.81
C ILE A 143 -0.79 -3.15 -6.64
N GLU A 144 -1.19 -4.39 -6.94
CA GLU A 144 -2.41 -4.69 -7.69
C GLU A 144 -3.61 -4.81 -6.74
N LEU A 145 -4.66 -4.04 -7.01
CA LEU A 145 -5.83 -3.94 -6.14
C LEU A 145 -7.14 -4.49 -6.74
N GLU A 146 -7.15 -5.04 -7.96
CA GLU A 146 -8.39 -5.54 -8.59
C GLU A 146 -9.14 -6.54 -7.67
N GLU A 147 -8.42 -7.51 -7.08
CA GLU A 147 -8.99 -8.51 -6.16
C GLU A 147 -9.61 -7.89 -4.89
N LEU A 148 -9.20 -6.67 -4.53
CA LEU A 148 -9.70 -5.96 -3.34
C LEU A 148 -10.90 -5.04 -3.64
N ARG A 149 -11.26 -4.83 -4.91
CA ARG A 149 -12.29 -3.88 -5.32
C ARG A 149 -13.66 -4.15 -4.69
N GLY A 150 -14.00 -5.42 -4.46
CA GLY A 150 -15.23 -5.84 -3.78
C GLY A 150 -15.17 -5.76 -2.26
N ARG A 151 -13.97 -5.64 -1.67
CA ARG A 151 -13.71 -5.76 -0.23
C ARG A 151 -13.22 -4.42 0.33
N LYS A 152 -14.09 -3.41 0.35
CA LYS A 152 -13.72 -2.02 0.67
C LYS A 152 -12.95 -1.85 1.99
N GLN A 153 -13.37 -2.53 3.05
CA GLN A 153 -12.67 -2.47 4.34
C GLN A 153 -11.25 -3.03 4.26
N LEU A 154 -11.08 -4.20 3.63
CA LEU A 154 -9.77 -4.80 3.40
C LEU A 154 -8.87 -3.88 2.55
N GLN A 155 -9.42 -3.33 1.47
CA GLN A 155 -8.72 -2.40 0.60
C GLN A 155 -8.22 -1.16 1.37
N GLN A 156 -9.05 -0.59 2.25
CA GLN A 156 -8.68 0.56 3.07
C GLN A 156 -7.54 0.24 4.04
N VAL A 157 -7.57 -0.91 4.70
CA VAL A 157 -6.51 -1.32 5.63
C VAL A 157 -5.21 -1.60 4.90
N VAL A 158 -5.25 -2.32 3.76
CA VAL A 158 -4.08 -2.56 2.91
C VAL A 158 -3.45 -1.24 2.43
N LEU A 159 -4.27 -0.33 1.88
CA LEU A 159 -3.80 0.98 1.43
C LEU A 159 -3.20 1.80 2.57
N SER A 160 -3.85 1.83 3.73
CA SER A 160 -3.36 2.58 4.90
C SER A 160 -2.02 2.03 5.39
N THR A 161 -1.88 0.70 5.46
CA THR A 161 -0.64 0.03 5.88
C THR A 161 0.50 0.35 4.93
N ILE A 162 0.25 0.28 3.61
CA ILE A 162 1.23 0.62 2.58
C ILE A 162 1.63 2.09 2.68
N CYS A 163 0.67 3.01 2.80
CA CYS A 163 0.95 4.45 2.94
C CYS A 163 1.84 4.77 4.14
N ILE A 164 1.75 3.99 5.23
CA ILE A 164 2.60 4.12 6.41
C ILE A 164 3.97 3.46 6.17
N ALA A 165 4.01 2.29 5.53
CA ALA A 165 5.23 1.52 5.31
C ALA A 165 6.18 2.15 4.27
N LEU A 166 5.64 2.75 3.20
CA LEU A 166 6.45 3.27 2.09
C LEU A 166 7.43 4.39 2.53
N PRO A 167 7.02 5.44 3.27
CA PRO A 167 7.96 6.46 3.74
C PRO A 167 9.00 5.95 4.74
N ALA A 168 8.71 4.87 5.47
CA ALA A 168 9.62 4.24 6.42
C ALA A 168 10.69 3.38 5.73
N ALA A 169 10.52 3.02 4.46
CA ALA A 169 11.54 2.36 3.66
C ALA A 169 12.80 3.25 3.55
N ARG A 170 13.99 2.63 3.54
CA ARG A 170 15.26 3.33 3.72
C ARG A 170 15.38 4.50 2.73
N PRO A 171 15.64 5.73 3.19
CA PRO A 171 15.85 6.86 2.29
C PRO A 171 16.98 6.54 1.32
N LEU A 172 16.80 6.88 0.04
CA LEU A 172 17.91 6.83 -0.91
C LEU A 172 19.02 7.77 -0.41
N PRO A 173 20.31 7.41 -0.59
CA PRO A 173 21.41 8.33 -0.34
C PRO A 173 21.10 9.63 -1.06
N ARG A 174 21.17 10.78 -0.36
CA ARG A 174 20.89 12.10 -0.91
C ARG A 174 21.95 12.47 -1.95
N THR A 175 21.87 11.87 -3.12
CA THR A 175 22.36 12.49 -4.34
C THR A 175 21.28 13.45 -4.82
N ARG A 176 21.68 14.53 -5.47
CA ARG A 176 20.86 15.70 -5.79
C ARG A 176 19.61 15.44 -6.65
N ARG A 177 19.28 14.17 -6.95
CA ARG A 177 18.26 13.71 -7.91
C ARG A 177 17.33 12.57 -7.45
N SER A 178 17.46 12.03 -6.24
CA SER A 178 16.64 10.89 -5.80
C SER A 178 15.51 11.32 -4.86
N ARG A 179 14.32 11.64 -5.38
CA ARG A 179 13.11 11.89 -4.58
C ARG A 179 11.86 11.28 -5.22
N PHE A 180 10.93 10.84 -4.36
CA PHE A 180 9.76 10.01 -4.70
C PHE A 180 8.71 10.70 -5.57
N SER A 181 8.00 9.91 -6.39
CA SER A 181 6.76 10.31 -7.05
C SER A 181 5.62 9.32 -6.77
N TRP A 182 4.43 9.85 -6.51
CA TRP A 182 3.19 9.08 -6.39
C TRP A 182 2.42 9.18 -7.70
N VAL A 183 2.07 8.04 -8.30
CA VAL A 183 1.15 8.00 -9.46
C VAL A 183 -0.13 7.31 -9.04
N ARG A 184 -1.25 8.07 -9.01
CA ARG A 184 -2.59 7.53 -8.79
C ARG A 184 -3.39 7.59 -10.08
N THR A 185 -3.83 6.44 -10.58
CA THR A 185 -4.63 6.37 -11.81
C THR A 185 -6.09 6.09 -11.43
N GLY A 186 -6.94 7.11 -11.46
CA GLY A 186 -8.38 6.95 -11.23
C GLY A 186 -9.10 6.59 -12.52
N ARG A 187 -9.96 5.57 -12.49
CA ARG A 187 -11.03 5.39 -13.49
C ARG A 187 -12.22 6.24 -13.07
N ARG A 188 -12.74 7.07 -13.98
CA ARG A 188 -14.12 7.56 -13.87
C ARG A 188 -15.02 6.53 -14.53
N SER A 189 -15.99 6.02 -13.77
CA SER A 189 -17.24 5.44 -14.29
C SER A 189 -18.14 6.56 -14.78
#